data_AF-A0A095ZFF5-F1
#
_entry.id   AF-A0A095ZFF5-F1
#
_cell.length_a   1.000
_cell.length_b   1.000
_cell.length_c   1.000
_cell.angle_alpha   90.00
_cell.angle_beta   90.00
_cell.angle_gamma   90.00
#
_symmetry.space_group_name_H-M   'P 1'
#
loop_
_entity.id
_entity.type
_entity.pdbx_description
1 polymer ?
#
loop_
_entity_poly.entity_id
_entity_poly.type
_entity_poly.pdbx_seq_one_letter_code
_entity_poly.pdbx_strand_id
1 'polypeptide(L)'
;MSDENKMDNELYDERKDGLESEYTIGTSYENKEANITRKFINYGVPSVSEGSLIYICLTFLFLTLGYVTQSINIYFGIIFTEVVILGVVSYFIAKYKKYDMNLTFSLNRPKRGTILRSIGTMILLYPIAVFINGLFLSLITKFIPLPDNFNAIPVPKSFLSFLVSILLFACLPGIFEELIFRGILFRAFDKMKPWKRIVLTAFLFGLFHYNPFNFIGPFILGIILGFIRYRSNSIVPSMFAHSTNNSIAMFLSYTLSDKAAELETANEIDLASNLSTFTIIFVVVIYILMIYAVYKLLKNYPDYKENVSVVSKMNIKEYVMIAVIIFISLVIMSYMVYVLMHSPLLKS
;
A
#
# COMPACT_ATOMS: atom_id res chain seq x y z
N MET A 1 -78.69 28.43 17.75
CA MET A 1 -77.56 28.22 16.82
C MET A 1 -77.16 29.61 16.35
N SER A 2 -76.48 30.39 17.19
CA SER A 2 -75.00 30.42 17.37
C SER A 2 -74.31 30.75 16.04
N ASP A 3 -73.66 31.90 15.83
CA ASP A 3 -73.03 32.80 16.79
C ASP A 3 -73.12 34.27 16.37
N GLU A 4 -73.27 35.09 17.41
CA GLU A 4 -73.24 36.53 17.41
C GLU A 4 -71.81 37.10 17.32
N ASN A 5 -71.74 38.29 16.72
CA ASN A 5 -71.06 39.48 17.22
C ASN A 5 -69.54 39.72 17.04
N LYS A 6 -69.32 40.89 16.43
CA LYS A 6 -68.33 41.95 16.74
C LYS A 6 -66.90 41.70 16.22
N MET A 7 -66.16 42.68 15.71
CA MET A 7 -66.24 44.15 15.69
C MET A 7 -65.17 44.60 14.67
N ASP A 8 -65.49 45.51 13.76
CA ASP A 8 -65.02 46.91 13.69
C ASP A 8 -63.57 47.17 13.22
N ASN A 9 -63.51 48.07 12.23
CA ASN A 9 -62.49 49.11 11.98
C ASN A 9 -61.09 48.65 11.53
N GLU A 10 -60.32 49.38 10.73
CA GLU A 10 -60.45 50.53 9.83
C GLU A 10 -59.05 50.62 9.15
N LEU A 11 -59.02 51.12 7.92
CA LEU A 11 -58.02 52.04 7.33
C LEU A 11 -56.49 51.73 7.39
N TYR A 12 -55.91 51.70 6.17
CA TYR A 12 -54.62 52.27 5.70
C TYR A 12 -53.35 52.12 6.54
N ASP A 13 -52.28 51.57 5.95
CA ASP A 13 -51.01 52.32 5.83
C ASP A 13 -50.04 51.74 4.78
N GLU A 14 -49.06 52.55 4.45
CA GLU A 14 -48.34 52.80 3.21
C GLU A 14 -47.26 51.80 2.75
N ARG A 15 -47.07 51.85 1.43
CA ARG A 15 -45.82 51.80 0.66
C ARG A 15 -44.56 51.34 1.43
N LYS A 16 -44.01 50.19 1.02
CA LYS A 16 -42.58 49.89 1.12
C LYS A 16 -42.05 49.36 -0.21
N ASP A 17 -41.30 50.23 -0.88
CA ASP A 17 -40.06 50.00 -1.61
C ASP A 17 -39.80 48.58 -2.12
N GLY A 18 -40.04 48.41 -3.42
CA GLY A 18 -39.48 47.34 -4.20
C GLY A 18 -38.24 47.82 -4.96
N LEU A 19 -37.20 46.96 -4.94
CA LEU A 19 -36.20 46.75 -6.00
C LEU A 19 -35.17 47.89 -6.14
N GLU A 20 -33.86 47.69 -6.01
CA GLU A 20 -33.04 46.66 -6.65
C GLU A 20 -31.87 46.23 -5.77
N SER A 21 -31.71 44.90 -5.65
CA SER A 21 -30.57 44.23 -5.04
C SER A 21 -29.44 44.08 -6.07
N GLU A 22 -28.31 44.71 -5.85
CA GLU A 22 -27.07 44.37 -6.54
C GLU A 22 -26.39 43.18 -5.84
N TYR A 23 -26.01 42.23 -6.66
CA TYR A 23 -25.83 40.82 -6.35
C TYR A 23 -24.38 40.53 -5.91
N THR A 24 -24.05 40.62 -4.62
CA THR A 24 -22.81 40.03 -4.08
C THR A 24 -22.97 38.51 -3.92
N ILE A 25 -22.76 37.75 -4.99
CA ILE A 25 -22.45 36.31 -4.89
C ILE A 25 -20.94 36.13 -4.93
N GLY A 26 -20.34 36.02 -3.75
CA GLY A 26 -18.92 35.69 -3.60
C GLY A 26 -18.53 35.11 -2.24
N THR A 27 -19.40 35.12 -1.23
CA THR A 27 -18.96 34.91 0.17
C THR A 27 -19.53 33.68 0.86
N SER A 28 -20.41 32.89 0.22
CA SER A 28 -21.03 31.72 0.86
C SER A 28 -20.36 30.37 0.56
N TYR A 29 -19.73 30.21 -0.61
CA TYR A 29 -19.03 28.98 -0.99
C TYR A 29 -17.61 28.89 -0.37
N GLU A 30 -16.83 29.97 -0.42
CA GLU A 30 -15.50 30.02 0.23
C GLU A 30 -15.58 29.83 1.74
N ASN A 31 -16.62 30.38 2.39
CA ASN A 31 -16.82 30.20 3.83
C ASN A 31 -17.23 28.78 4.22
N LYS A 32 -17.88 28.02 3.32
CA LYS A 32 -18.28 26.64 3.59
C LYS A 32 -17.09 25.70 3.46
N GLU A 33 -16.28 25.87 2.42
CA GLU A 33 -15.00 25.16 2.29
C GLU A 33 -14.06 25.53 3.44
N ALA A 34 -13.87 26.82 3.74
CA ALA A 34 -13.02 27.26 4.85
C ALA A 34 -13.51 26.76 6.22
N ASN A 35 -14.83 26.63 6.46
CA ASN A 35 -15.36 26.03 7.68
C ASN A 35 -15.22 24.51 7.74
N ILE A 36 -15.30 23.81 6.59
CA ILE A 36 -14.96 22.38 6.50
C ILE A 36 -13.46 22.18 6.74
N THR A 37 -12.61 23.03 6.14
CA THR A 37 -11.15 23.06 6.32
C THR A 37 -10.76 23.39 7.76
N ARG A 38 -11.45 24.32 8.44
CA ARG A 38 -11.25 24.61 9.87
C ARG A 38 -11.67 23.46 10.76
N LYS A 39 -12.73 22.71 10.40
CA LYS A 39 -13.10 21.47 11.11
C LYS A 39 -12.05 20.37 10.91
N PHE A 40 -11.42 20.31 9.73
CA PHE A 40 -10.32 19.40 9.38
C PHE A 40 -9.04 19.62 10.20
N ILE A 41 -8.70 20.87 10.53
CA ILE A 41 -7.53 21.22 11.35
C ILE A 41 -7.66 20.66 12.78
N ASN A 42 -8.87 20.29 13.23
CA ASN A 42 -9.11 19.70 14.55
C ASN A 42 -9.13 18.16 14.58
N TYR A 43 -8.97 17.45 13.44
CA TYR A 43 -8.81 15.99 13.44
C TYR A 43 -7.34 15.63 13.31
N GLY A 44 -6.80 14.94 14.32
CA GLY A 44 -5.42 14.46 14.30
C GLY A 44 -5.24 13.47 13.15
N VAL A 45 -4.57 13.85 12.08
CA VAL A 45 -4.04 12.93 11.08
C VAL A 45 -2.56 13.23 10.93
N PRO A 46 -1.72 12.24 10.59
CA PRO A 46 -0.30 12.49 10.44
C PRO A 46 -0.07 13.56 9.37
N SER A 47 0.75 14.57 9.69
CA SER A 47 1.29 15.46 8.67
C SER A 47 2.35 14.75 7.82
N VAL A 48 2.71 15.32 6.66
CA VAL A 48 3.80 14.78 5.81
C VAL A 48 5.09 14.62 6.62
N SER A 49 5.42 15.60 7.48
CA SER A 49 6.62 15.55 8.33
C SER A 49 6.55 14.43 9.36
N GLU A 50 5.41 14.26 10.03
CA GLU A 50 5.25 13.20 11.03
C GLU A 50 5.23 11.81 10.40
N GLY A 51 4.52 11.62 9.28
CA GLY A 51 4.55 10.35 8.54
C GLY A 51 5.96 9.99 8.08
N SER A 52 6.71 10.98 7.60
CA SER A 52 8.12 10.80 7.20
C SER A 52 9.01 10.40 8.37
N LEU A 53 8.85 11.04 9.54
CA LEU A 53 9.59 10.68 10.75
C LEU A 53 9.22 9.29 11.26
N ILE A 54 7.94 8.93 11.24
CA ILE A 54 7.48 7.58 11.60
C ILE A 54 8.15 6.54 10.70
N TYR A 55 8.20 6.77 9.39
CA TYR A 55 8.88 5.86 8.45
C TYR A 55 10.37 5.71 8.74
N ILE A 56 11.09 6.80 9.05
CA ILE A 56 12.51 6.73 9.44
C ILE A 56 12.69 5.93 10.74
N CYS A 57 11.88 6.22 11.76
CA CYS A 57 11.96 5.53 13.05
C CYS A 57 11.66 4.03 12.90
N LEU A 58 10.62 3.67 12.16
CA LEU A 58 10.27 2.28 11.91
C LEU A 58 11.35 1.57 11.08
N THR A 59 11.92 2.24 10.07
CA THR A 59 13.07 1.73 9.31
C THR A 59 14.25 1.43 10.23
N PHE A 60 14.61 2.37 11.11
CA PHE A 60 15.69 2.19 12.05
C PHE A 60 15.44 1.01 12.99
N LEU A 61 14.24 0.92 13.59
CA LEU A 61 13.87 -0.20 14.47
C LEU A 61 13.87 -1.54 13.73
N PHE A 62 13.35 -1.57 12.51
CA PHE A 62 13.29 -2.76 11.67
C PHE A 62 14.69 -3.27 11.34
N LEU A 63 15.59 -2.39 10.89
CA LEU A 63 16.96 -2.75 10.51
C LEU A 63 17.87 -3.06 11.70
N THR A 64 17.55 -2.58 12.90
CA THR A 64 18.36 -2.83 14.10
C THR A 64 17.76 -3.95 14.95
N LEU A 65 16.70 -3.65 15.69
CA LEU A 65 16.07 -4.60 16.61
C LEU A 65 15.41 -5.75 15.85
N GLY A 66 14.80 -5.48 14.69
CA GLY A 66 14.24 -6.52 13.84
C GLY A 66 15.31 -7.48 13.32
N TYR A 67 16.45 -6.96 12.86
CA TYR A 67 17.59 -7.80 12.46
C TYR A 67 18.10 -8.67 13.61
N VAL A 68 18.27 -8.10 14.81
CA VAL A 68 18.73 -8.84 16.00
C VAL A 68 17.75 -9.96 16.36
N THR A 69 16.45 -9.68 16.42
CA THR A 69 15.45 -10.69 16.80
C THR A 69 15.30 -11.79 15.76
N GLN A 70 15.35 -11.46 14.47
CA GLN A 70 15.33 -12.46 13.38
C GLN A 70 16.59 -13.34 13.36
N SER A 71 17.75 -12.77 13.70
CA SER A 71 19.01 -13.51 13.78
C SER A 71 19.03 -14.51 14.95
N ILE A 72 18.30 -14.23 16.04
CA ILE A 72 18.14 -15.17 17.16
C ILE A 72 17.19 -16.31 16.76
N ASN A 73 16.02 -15.96 16.22
CA ASN A 73 15.04 -16.92 15.72
C ASN A 73 14.12 -16.24 14.71
N ILE A 74 14.11 -16.73 13.47
CA ILE A 74 13.37 -16.09 12.38
C ILE A 74 11.86 -15.98 12.66
N TYR A 75 11.23 -16.99 13.25
CA TYR A 75 9.79 -16.97 13.55
C TYR A 75 9.44 -15.94 14.62
N PHE A 76 10.22 -15.91 15.71
CA PHE A 76 10.08 -14.88 16.74
C PHE A 76 10.36 -13.48 16.19
N GLY A 77 11.43 -13.34 15.41
CA GLY A 77 11.82 -12.08 14.81
C GLY A 77 10.74 -11.51 13.90
N ILE A 78 10.10 -12.33 13.07
CA ILE A 78 8.97 -11.90 12.22
C ILE A 78 7.76 -11.46 13.05
N ILE A 79 7.39 -12.23 14.08
CA ILE A 79 6.31 -11.81 14.98
C ILE A 79 6.67 -10.47 15.63
N PHE A 80 7.92 -10.31 16.06
CA PHE A 80 8.40 -9.08 16.68
C PHE A 80 8.39 -7.90 15.72
N THR A 81 8.90 -8.05 14.49
CA THR A 81 8.91 -6.96 13.51
C THR A 81 7.49 -6.58 13.10
N GLU A 82 6.65 -7.54 12.75
CA GLU A 82 5.31 -7.25 12.24
C GLU A 82 4.39 -6.75 13.33
N VAL A 83 4.27 -7.49 14.44
CA VAL A 83 3.31 -7.16 15.49
C VAL A 83 3.82 -6.02 16.36
N VAL A 84 5.07 -6.07 16.82
CA VAL A 84 5.58 -5.09 17.79
C VAL A 84 6.04 -3.82 17.09
N ILE A 85 6.99 -3.92 16.15
CA ILE A 85 7.56 -2.74 15.51
C ILE A 85 6.55 -2.08 14.56
N LEU A 86 5.92 -2.83 13.65
CA LEU A 86 5.01 -2.21 12.69
C LEU A 86 3.61 -1.99 13.30
N GLY A 87 3.04 -2.97 14.00
CA GLY A 87 1.71 -2.85 14.60
C GLY A 87 1.66 -1.96 15.84
N VAL A 88 2.27 -2.43 16.93
CA VAL A 88 2.14 -1.85 18.26
C VAL A 88 2.73 -0.44 18.34
N VAL A 89 3.98 -0.24 17.88
CA VAL A 89 4.61 1.09 17.92
C VAL A 89 3.78 2.11 17.11
N SER A 90 3.30 1.74 15.93
CA SER A 90 2.50 2.64 15.09
C SER A 90 1.13 2.97 15.69
N TYR A 91 0.48 1.98 16.31
CA TYR A 91 -0.75 2.20 17.07
C TYR A 91 -0.51 3.17 18.24
N PHE A 92 0.55 2.97 19.02
CA PHE A 92 0.86 3.84 20.17
C PHE A 92 1.27 5.24 19.75
N ILE A 93 2.04 5.40 18.66
CA ILE A 93 2.35 6.71 18.09
C ILE A 93 1.07 7.43 17.69
N ALA A 94 0.17 6.75 16.96
CA ALA A 94 -1.10 7.33 16.54
C ALA A 94 -1.95 7.76 17.74
N LYS A 95 -2.02 6.91 18.78
CA LYS A 95 -2.75 7.22 20.02
C LYS A 95 -2.13 8.39 20.79
N TYR A 96 -0.81 8.41 20.95
CA TYR A 96 -0.08 9.48 21.65
C TYR A 96 -0.25 10.83 20.96
N LYS A 97 -0.16 10.83 19.62
CA LYS A 97 -0.40 12.01 18.78
C LYS A 97 -1.88 12.39 18.65
N LYS A 98 -2.78 11.63 19.29
CA LYS A 98 -4.24 11.81 19.25
C LYS A 98 -4.78 11.82 17.81
N TYR A 99 -4.23 10.96 16.97
CA TYR A 99 -4.74 10.78 15.62
C TYR A 99 -6.12 10.11 15.65
N ASP A 100 -7.00 10.53 14.74
CA ASP A 100 -8.22 9.82 14.42
C ASP A 100 -7.84 8.49 13.76
N MET A 101 -8.04 7.41 14.49
CA MET A 101 -7.65 6.06 14.09
C MET A 101 -8.41 5.59 12.85
N ASN A 102 -9.69 5.94 12.73
CA ASN A 102 -10.51 5.53 11.59
C ASN A 102 -10.11 6.25 10.32
N LEU A 103 -9.79 7.54 10.40
CA LEU A 103 -9.32 8.34 9.25
C LEU A 103 -7.88 8.01 8.87
N THR A 104 -7.01 7.80 9.86
CA THR A 104 -5.58 7.49 9.66
C THR A 104 -5.41 6.12 9.04
N PHE A 105 -6.00 5.09 9.63
CA PHE A 105 -5.88 3.72 9.13
C PHE A 105 -6.95 3.37 8.10
N SER A 106 -7.96 4.21 7.88
CA SER A 106 -9.02 3.93 6.91
C SER A 106 -9.69 2.57 7.16
N LEU A 107 -10.11 2.29 8.39
CA LEU A 107 -10.74 1.00 8.77
C LEU A 107 -12.23 0.92 8.39
N ASN A 108 -12.61 1.56 7.29
CA ASN A 108 -13.99 1.57 6.82
C ASN A 108 -14.43 0.18 6.37
N ARG A 109 -15.69 -0.18 6.64
CA ARG A 109 -16.26 -1.44 6.18
C ARG A 109 -16.32 -1.47 4.64
N PRO A 110 -15.71 -2.47 3.99
CA PRO A 110 -15.79 -2.57 2.53
C PRO A 110 -17.20 -2.99 2.09
N LYS A 111 -17.71 -2.37 1.03
CA LYS A 111 -18.86 -2.80 0.23
C LYS A 111 -18.69 -4.26 -0.21
N ARG A 112 -19.83 -4.94 -0.31
CA ARG A 112 -19.93 -6.36 -0.72
C ARG A 112 -19.13 -6.62 -2.01
N GLY A 113 -18.39 -7.73 -2.01
CA GLY A 113 -17.58 -8.17 -3.15
C GLY A 113 -16.22 -7.48 -3.32
N THR A 114 -15.91 -6.41 -2.58
CA THR A 114 -14.61 -5.70 -2.72
C THR A 114 -13.43 -6.58 -2.30
N ILE A 115 -13.58 -7.36 -1.22
CA ILE A 115 -12.55 -8.30 -0.75
C ILE A 115 -12.35 -9.43 -1.77
N LEU A 116 -13.42 -10.06 -2.25
CA LEU A 116 -13.31 -11.12 -3.24
C LEU A 116 -12.65 -10.62 -4.54
N ARG A 117 -12.97 -9.38 -4.94
CA ARG A 117 -12.32 -8.73 -6.08
C ARG A 117 -10.84 -8.47 -5.84
N SER A 118 -10.43 -8.11 -4.63
CA SER A 118 -9.02 -7.89 -4.31
C SER A 118 -8.21 -9.18 -4.33
N ILE A 119 -8.77 -10.26 -3.78
CA ILE A 119 -8.21 -11.61 -3.89
C ILE A 119 -8.08 -12.04 -5.36
N GLY A 120 -9.17 -11.94 -6.14
CA GLY A 120 -9.16 -12.32 -7.56
C GLY A 120 -8.20 -11.47 -8.41
N THR A 121 -8.06 -10.19 -8.08
CA THR A 121 -7.07 -9.31 -8.73
C THR A 121 -5.64 -9.81 -8.46
N MET A 122 -5.33 -10.21 -7.22
CA MET A 122 -4.01 -10.71 -6.86
C MET A 122 -3.67 -12.05 -7.49
N ILE A 123 -4.62 -12.99 -7.54
CA ILE A 123 -4.44 -14.28 -8.21
C ILE A 123 -4.07 -14.09 -9.69
N LEU A 124 -4.74 -13.18 -10.38
CA LEU A 124 -4.47 -12.91 -11.80
C LEU A 124 -3.22 -12.04 -12.01
N LEU A 125 -2.91 -11.14 -11.07
CA LEU A 125 -1.72 -10.29 -11.15
C LEU A 125 -0.43 -11.07 -10.87
N TYR A 126 -0.48 -12.08 -9.99
CA TYR A 126 0.71 -12.73 -9.45
C TYR A 126 1.65 -13.28 -10.54
N PRO A 127 1.19 -14.05 -11.56
CA PRO A 127 2.09 -14.54 -12.62
C PRO A 127 2.70 -13.42 -13.46
N ILE A 128 1.94 -12.33 -13.70
CA ILE A 128 2.44 -11.14 -14.39
C ILE A 128 3.55 -10.46 -13.58
N ALA A 129 3.34 -10.31 -12.27
CA ALA A 129 4.31 -9.71 -11.37
C ALA A 129 5.58 -10.57 -11.25
N VAL A 130 5.45 -11.89 -11.15
CA VAL A 130 6.59 -12.83 -11.14
C VAL A 130 7.38 -12.76 -12.43
N PHE A 131 6.71 -12.70 -13.59
CA PHE A 131 7.39 -12.55 -14.87
C PHE A 131 8.20 -11.25 -14.94
N ILE A 132 7.61 -10.12 -14.56
CA ILE A 132 8.31 -8.83 -14.53
C ILE A 132 9.47 -8.85 -13.52
N ASN A 133 9.28 -9.47 -12.36
CA ASN A 133 10.32 -9.63 -11.35
C ASN A 133 11.48 -10.50 -11.87
N GLY A 134 11.20 -11.56 -12.63
CA GLY A 134 12.20 -12.40 -13.28
C GLY A 134 13.01 -11.66 -14.34
N LEU A 135 12.37 -10.81 -15.16
CA LEU A 135 13.07 -9.94 -16.11
C LEU A 135 14.00 -8.95 -15.40
N PHE A 136 13.53 -8.35 -14.32
CA PHE A 136 14.33 -7.44 -13.50
C PHE A 136 15.49 -8.18 -12.83
N LEU A 137 15.26 -9.37 -12.28
CA LEU A 137 16.29 -10.20 -11.68
C LEU A 137 17.38 -10.54 -12.71
N SER A 138 16.99 -10.99 -13.91
CA SER A 138 17.91 -11.27 -15.02
C SER A 138 18.72 -10.04 -15.48
N LEU A 139 18.14 -8.84 -15.39
CA LEU A 139 18.86 -7.60 -15.68
C LEU A 139 19.87 -7.27 -14.59
N ILE A 140 19.45 -7.28 -13.32
CA ILE A 140 20.24 -6.77 -12.20
C ILE A 140 21.38 -7.73 -11.82
N THR A 141 21.22 -9.04 -12.02
CA THR A 141 22.28 -10.03 -11.77
C THR A 141 23.47 -9.92 -12.73
N LYS A 142 23.33 -9.18 -13.83
CA LYS A 142 24.46 -8.80 -14.71
C LYS A 142 25.42 -7.80 -14.04
N PHE A 143 24.94 -7.09 -13.02
CA PHE A 143 25.69 -6.03 -12.34
C PHE A 143 26.00 -6.36 -10.88
N ILE A 144 25.14 -7.14 -10.22
CA ILE A 144 25.26 -7.49 -8.80
C ILE A 144 25.26 -9.01 -8.68
N PRO A 145 26.29 -9.65 -8.09
CA PRO A 145 26.31 -11.10 -7.94
C PRO A 145 25.16 -11.56 -7.04
N LEU A 146 24.52 -12.66 -7.43
CA LEU A 146 23.49 -13.30 -6.62
C LEU A 146 24.18 -14.07 -5.47
N PRO A 147 23.78 -13.86 -4.20
CA PRO A 147 24.34 -14.62 -3.09
C PRO A 147 23.80 -16.07 -3.08
N ASP A 148 24.63 -17.02 -2.63
CA ASP A 148 24.28 -18.46 -2.61
C ASP A 148 23.02 -18.77 -1.78
N ASN A 149 22.79 -17.99 -0.71
CA ASN A 149 21.58 -18.08 0.13
C ASN A 149 20.54 -17.01 -0.24
N PHE A 150 20.24 -16.86 -1.53
CA PHE A 150 19.27 -15.87 -2.02
C PHE A 150 17.87 -15.99 -1.37
N ASN A 151 17.46 -17.20 -1.03
CA ASN A 151 16.17 -17.48 -0.39
C ASN A 151 16.26 -17.34 1.13
N ALA A 152 16.04 -16.11 1.63
CA ALA A 152 16.05 -15.82 3.07
C ALA A 152 14.85 -16.38 3.86
N ILE A 153 13.79 -16.83 3.18
CA ILE A 153 12.58 -17.37 3.82
C ILE A 153 12.71 -18.90 3.92
N PRO A 154 12.63 -19.49 5.14
CA PRO A 154 12.63 -20.93 5.30
C PRO A 154 11.49 -21.59 4.53
N VAL A 155 11.82 -22.54 3.67
CA VAL A 155 10.80 -23.34 2.98
C VAL A 155 10.22 -24.36 3.97
N PRO A 156 8.90 -24.37 4.19
CA PRO A 156 8.27 -25.34 5.08
C PRO A 156 8.38 -26.77 4.51
N LYS A 157 8.66 -27.75 5.37
CA LYS A 157 8.80 -29.18 4.96
C LYS A 157 7.59 -30.06 5.30
N SER A 158 6.67 -29.52 6.11
CA SER A 158 5.44 -30.21 6.52
C SER A 158 4.23 -29.30 6.36
N PHE A 159 3.05 -29.88 6.19
CA PHE A 159 1.81 -29.12 6.08
C PHE A 159 1.58 -28.18 7.27
N LEU A 160 1.88 -28.61 8.49
CA LEU A 160 1.76 -27.75 9.68
C LEU A 160 2.74 -26.56 9.62
N SER A 161 4.00 -26.80 9.26
CA SER A 161 4.99 -25.72 9.08
C SER A 161 4.60 -24.77 7.95
N PHE A 162 3.93 -25.27 6.91
CA PHE A 162 3.39 -24.47 5.83
C PHE A 162 2.27 -23.54 6.32
N LEU A 163 1.31 -24.05 7.09
CA LEU A 163 0.25 -23.21 7.69
C LEU A 163 0.81 -22.13 8.62
N VAL A 164 1.81 -22.48 9.44
CA VAL A 164 2.53 -21.50 10.28
C VAL A 164 3.22 -20.45 9.41
N SER A 165 3.85 -20.86 8.31
CA SER A 165 4.54 -19.95 7.39
C SER A 165 3.56 -19.01 6.66
N ILE A 166 2.37 -19.48 6.29
CA ILE A 166 1.30 -18.62 5.76
C ILE A 166 0.91 -17.55 6.79
N LEU A 167 0.73 -17.94 8.06
CA LEU A 167 0.39 -16.97 9.09
C LEU A 167 1.49 -15.91 9.24
N LEU A 168 2.75 -16.35 9.36
CA LEU A 168 3.86 -15.47 9.72
C LEU A 168 4.41 -14.64 8.57
N PHE A 169 4.55 -15.21 7.37
CA PHE A 169 5.16 -14.52 6.22
C PHE A 169 4.14 -13.96 5.22
N ALA A 170 2.86 -14.36 5.32
CA ALA A 170 1.82 -13.82 4.46
C ALA A 170 0.80 -12.97 5.21
N CYS A 171 0.17 -13.52 6.25
CA CYS A 171 -0.91 -12.82 6.94
C CYS A 171 -0.41 -11.67 7.82
N LEU A 172 0.65 -11.86 8.62
CA LEU A 172 1.17 -10.78 9.46
C LEU A 172 1.66 -9.57 8.64
N PRO A 173 2.54 -9.71 7.62
CA PRO A 173 2.96 -8.57 6.79
C PRO A 173 1.78 -7.94 6.05
N GLY A 174 0.89 -8.78 5.51
CA GLY A 174 -0.32 -8.32 4.84
C GLY A 174 -1.25 -7.47 5.72
N ILE A 175 -1.19 -7.63 7.04
CA ILE A 175 -1.95 -6.80 7.99
C ILE A 175 -1.13 -5.59 8.44
N PHE A 176 0.07 -5.82 8.96
CA PHE A 176 0.81 -4.81 9.72
C PHE A 176 1.54 -3.81 8.83
N GLU A 177 2.09 -4.22 7.69
CA GLU A 177 2.69 -3.29 6.74
C GLU A 177 1.62 -2.34 6.16
N GLU A 178 0.40 -2.84 5.91
CA GLU A 178 -0.69 -2.02 5.38
C GLU A 178 -1.11 -0.88 6.33
N LEU A 179 -0.98 -1.06 7.65
CA LEU A 179 -1.23 0.01 8.63
C LEU A 179 -0.28 1.20 8.40
N ILE A 180 0.95 0.93 7.99
CA ILE A 180 1.97 1.97 7.76
C ILE A 180 1.79 2.59 6.40
N PHE A 181 1.83 1.76 5.35
CA PHE A 181 1.92 2.26 3.98
C PHE A 181 0.57 2.77 3.47
N ARG A 182 -0.53 2.07 3.79
CA ARG A 182 -1.89 2.38 3.29
C ARG A 182 -2.73 3.13 4.31
N GLY A 183 -2.35 3.05 5.59
CA GLY A 183 -2.82 3.92 6.66
C GLY A 183 -1.99 5.20 6.77
N ILE A 184 -1.01 5.20 7.67
CA ILE A 184 -0.26 6.39 8.12
C ILE A 184 0.33 7.19 6.96
N LEU A 185 1.13 6.58 6.09
CA LEU A 185 1.82 7.27 5.00
C LEU A 185 0.86 7.74 3.92
N PHE A 186 -0.07 6.88 3.49
CA PHE A 186 -1.07 7.26 2.50
C PHE A 186 -1.92 8.44 2.97
N ARG A 187 -2.26 8.50 4.27
CA ARG A 187 -2.94 9.64 4.88
C ARG A 187 -2.01 10.85 5.07
N ALA A 188 -0.74 10.65 5.41
CA ALA A 188 0.22 11.75 5.55
C ALA A 188 0.40 12.53 4.25
N PHE A 189 0.33 11.83 3.10
CA PHE A 189 0.48 12.42 1.78
C PHE A 189 -0.85 12.85 1.13
N ASP A 190 -1.94 13.00 1.89
CA ASP A 190 -3.29 13.31 1.37
C ASP A 190 -3.38 14.65 0.60
N LYS A 191 -2.42 15.56 0.82
CA LYS A 191 -2.26 16.82 0.06
C LYS A 191 -1.84 16.61 -1.41
N MET A 192 -1.35 15.43 -1.77
CA MET A 192 -0.96 15.09 -3.13
C MET A 192 -2.15 14.57 -3.95
N LYS A 193 -2.05 14.69 -5.28
CA LYS A 193 -2.98 14.00 -6.18
C LYS A 193 -2.96 12.48 -5.90
N PRO A 194 -4.12 11.78 -5.97
CA PRO A 194 -4.21 10.36 -5.62
C PRO A 194 -3.15 9.46 -6.28
N TRP A 195 -2.90 9.62 -7.57
CA TRP A 195 -1.90 8.82 -8.28
C TRP A 195 -0.47 9.03 -7.74
N LYS A 196 -0.12 10.26 -7.32
CA LYS A 196 1.20 10.56 -6.74
C LYS A 196 1.36 9.87 -5.38
N ARG A 197 0.29 9.84 -4.58
CA ARG A 197 0.27 9.13 -3.28
C ARG A 197 0.51 7.64 -3.48
N ILE A 198 -0.24 7.03 -4.41
CA ILE A 198 -0.12 5.61 -4.75
C ILE A 198 1.32 5.28 -5.15
N VAL A 199 1.89 6.03 -6.09
CA VAL A 199 3.27 5.77 -6.59
C VAL A 199 4.29 6.01 -5.49
N LEU A 200 4.18 7.08 -4.69
CA LEU A 200 5.12 7.38 -3.62
C LEU A 200 5.10 6.31 -2.53
N THR A 201 3.93 5.93 -2.02
CA THR A 201 3.86 4.90 -0.97
C THR A 201 4.26 3.53 -1.50
N ALA A 202 3.98 3.22 -2.78
CA ALA A 202 4.47 2.01 -3.43
C ALA A 202 6.00 1.99 -3.54
N PHE A 203 6.61 3.12 -3.88
CA PHE A 203 8.06 3.26 -3.99
C PHE A 203 8.74 3.08 -2.63
N LEU A 204 8.23 3.76 -1.59
CA LEU A 204 8.73 3.60 -0.22
C LEU A 204 8.53 2.17 0.30
N PHE A 205 7.45 1.50 -0.09
CA PHE A 205 7.18 0.11 0.24
C PHE A 205 8.20 -0.85 -0.40
N GLY A 206 8.50 -0.65 -1.69
CA GLY A 206 9.57 -1.41 -2.37
C GLY A 206 10.94 -1.18 -1.76
N LEU A 207 11.27 0.06 -1.37
CA LEU A 207 12.54 0.36 -0.71
C LEU A 207 12.63 -0.23 0.70
N PHE A 208 11.50 -0.35 1.43
CA PHE A 208 11.46 -0.88 2.79
C PHE A 208 11.83 -2.37 2.88
N HIS A 209 11.89 -3.08 1.75
CA HIS A 209 12.36 -4.46 1.70
C HIS A 209 13.89 -4.58 1.77
N TYR A 210 14.62 -3.48 1.54
CA TYR A 210 16.10 -3.40 1.62
C TYR A 210 16.86 -4.52 0.91
N ASN A 211 16.26 -5.11 -0.13
CA ASN A 211 16.87 -6.11 -0.97
C ASN A 211 16.77 -5.64 -2.43
N PRO A 212 17.91 -5.37 -3.11
CA PRO A 212 17.90 -4.81 -4.46
C PRO A 212 17.25 -5.76 -5.47
N PHE A 213 17.33 -7.07 -5.25
CA PHE A 213 16.72 -8.08 -6.12
C PHE A 213 15.19 -8.20 -5.93
N ASN A 214 14.67 -7.75 -4.77
CA ASN A 214 13.26 -7.81 -4.42
C ASN A 214 12.61 -6.43 -4.41
N PHE A 215 13.11 -5.46 -5.17
CA PHE A 215 12.52 -4.12 -5.21
C PHE A 215 11.26 -4.07 -6.10
N ILE A 216 11.34 -4.61 -7.32
CA ILE A 216 10.30 -4.38 -8.35
C ILE A 216 8.97 -5.08 -8.01
N GLY A 217 9.02 -6.29 -7.45
CA GLY A 217 7.83 -7.06 -7.06
C GLY A 217 6.99 -6.30 -6.03
N PRO A 218 7.53 -5.97 -4.85
CA PRO A 218 6.87 -5.13 -3.86
C PRO A 218 6.48 -3.75 -4.39
N PHE A 219 7.25 -3.12 -5.28
CA PHE A 219 6.82 -1.85 -5.90
C PHE A 219 5.53 -2.00 -6.74
N ILE A 220 5.43 -3.04 -7.57
CA ILE A 220 4.24 -3.33 -8.37
C ILE A 220 3.04 -3.66 -7.49
N LEU A 221 3.23 -4.56 -6.51
CA LEU A 221 2.22 -4.86 -5.48
C LEU A 221 1.79 -3.57 -4.76
N GLY A 222 2.78 -2.77 -4.42
CA GLY A 222 2.77 -1.38 -4.00
C GLY A 222 1.64 -0.56 -4.61
N ILE A 223 1.72 -0.42 -5.93
CA ILE A 223 0.82 0.37 -6.77
C ILE A 223 -0.61 -0.18 -6.67
N ILE A 224 -0.78 -1.50 -6.80
CA ILE A 224 -2.12 -2.10 -6.83
C ILE A 224 -2.81 -2.01 -5.46
N LEU A 225 -2.10 -2.27 -4.36
CA LEU A 225 -2.64 -2.11 -3.02
C LEU A 225 -2.98 -0.65 -2.71
N GLY A 226 -2.18 0.30 -3.18
CA GLY A 226 -2.47 1.74 -3.09
C GLY A 226 -3.73 2.12 -3.87
N PHE A 227 -3.90 1.60 -5.09
CA PHE A 227 -5.10 1.77 -5.89
C PHE A 227 -6.35 1.18 -5.21
N ILE A 228 -6.24 -0.04 -4.67
CA ILE A 228 -7.32 -0.71 -3.95
C ILE A 228 -7.72 0.11 -2.73
N ARG A 229 -6.76 0.60 -1.94
CA ARG A 229 -7.02 1.45 -0.79
C ARG A 229 -7.66 2.77 -1.18
N TYR A 230 -7.18 3.41 -2.25
CA TYR A 230 -7.77 4.66 -2.75
C TYR A 230 -9.22 4.46 -3.16
N ARG A 231 -9.50 3.46 -4.01
CA ARG A 231 -10.85 3.20 -4.53
C ARG A 231 -11.80 2.73 -3.44
N SER A 232 -11.33 1.89 -2.52
CA SER A 232 -12.18 1.32 -1.47
C SER A 232 -12.32 2.18 -0.22
N ASN A 233 -11.54 3.27 -0.11
CA ASN A 233 -11.37 4.05 1.12
C ASN A 233 -11.21 3.15 2.36
N SER A 234 -10.56 2.00 2.19
CA SER A 234 -10.41 0.98 3.22
C SER A 234 -9.09 0.26 3.05
N ILE A 235 -8.36 0.03 4.13
CA ILE A 235 -7.15 -0.81 4.06
C ILE A 235 -7.48 -2.30 4.08
N VAL A 236 -8.70 -2.69 4.51
CA VAL A 236 -9.06 -4.11 4.66
C VAL A 236 -8.96 -4.88 3.33
N PRO A 237 -9.48 -4.40 2.19
CA PRO A 237 -9.30 -5.09 0.91
C PRO A 237 -7.83 -5.18 0.47
N SER A 238 -7.01 -4.17 0.83
CA SER A 238 -5.56 -4.21 0.58
C SER A 238 -4.87 -5.24 1.46
N MET A 239 -5.26 -5.39 2.73
CA MET A 239 -4.74 -6.46 3.60
C MET A 239 -5.00 -7.84 3.02
N PHE A 240 -6.24 -8.12 2.61
CA PHE A 240 -6.56 -9.40 1.96
C PHE A 240 -5.79 -9.62 0.66
N ALA A 241 -5.63 -8.57 -0.16
CA ALA A 241 -4.84 -8.67 -1.38
C ALA A 241 -3.36 -8.97 -1.08
N HIS A 242 -2.76 -8.24 -0.15
CA HIS A 242 -1.38 -8.42 0.24
C HIS A 242 -1.15 -9.83 0.82
N SER A 243 -1.97 -10.26 1.78
CA SER A 243 -1.89 -11.62 2.32
C SER A 243 -2.09 -12.68 1.24
N THR A 244 -2.96 -12.45 0.24
CA THR A 244 -3.14 -13.36 -0.91
C THR A 244 -1.87 -13.45 -1.74
N ASN A 245 -1.24 -12.33 -2.09
CA ASN A 245 0.02 -12.31 -2.84
C ASN A 245 1.11 -13.14 -2.15
N ASN A 246 1.30 -12.90 -0.85
CA ASN A 246 2.33 -13.60 -0.09
C ASN A 246 1.96 -15.07 0.16
N SER A 247 0.67 -15.38 0.28
CA SER A 247 0.19 -16.77 0.41
C SER A 247 0.44 -17.56 -0.86
N ILE A 248 0.22 -16.96 -2.05
CA ILE A 248 0.55 -17.60 -3.33
C ILE A 248 2.06 -17.85 -3.40
N ALA A 249 2.88 -16.88 -3.03
CA ALA A 249 4.34 -17.06 -3.02
C ALA A 249 4.78 -18.20 -2.09
N MET A 250 4.25 -18.25 -0.88
CA MET A 250 4.55 -19.32 0.08
C MET A 250 4.05 -20.68 -0.39
N PHE A 251 2.86 -20.74 -1.01
CA PHE A 251 2.30 -21.96 -1.59
C PHE A 251 3.15 -22.50 -2.74
N LEU A 252 3.58 -21.63 -3.65
CA LEU A 252 4.46 -22.00 -4.75
C LEU A 252 5.83 -22.46 -4.23
N SER A 253 6.39 -21.75 -3.24
CA SER A 253 7.64 -22.16 -2.59
C SER A 253 7.53 -23.56 -1.96
N TYR A 254 6.46 -23.83 -1.20
CA TYR A 254 6.20 -25.14 -0.61
C TYR A 254 6.07 -26.25 -1.65
N THR A 255 5.31 -26.02 -2.73
CA THR A 255 4.99 -27.05 -3.72
C THR A 255 6.05 -27.26 -4.80
N LEU A 256 6.87 -26.23 -5.08
CA LEU A 256 7.90 -26.28 -6.12
C LEU A 256 9.31 -26.52 -5.57
N SER A 257 9.53 -26.41 -4.25
CA SER A 257 10.86 -26.59 -3.66
C SER A 257 11.52 -27.94 -3.99
N ASP A 258 10.76 -29.04 -3.97
CA ASP A 258 11.27 -30.37 -4.34
C ASP A 258 11.50 -30.53 -5.86
N LYS A 259 10.81 -29.73 -6.69
CA LYS A 259 10.88 -29.79 -8.17
C LYS A 259 11.89 -28.80 -8.78
N ALA A 260 12.24 -27.74 -8.05
CA ALA A 260 13.21 -26.74 -8.51
C ALA A 260 14.61 -27.37 -8.69
N ALA A 261 14.99 -28.30 -7.80
CA ALA A 261 16.23 -29.07 -7.92
C ALA A 261 16.26 -29.99 -9.16
N GLU A 262 15.10 -30.47 -9.63
CA GLU A 262 15.00 -31.26 -10.87
C GLU A 262 15.07 -30.36 -12.12
N LEU A 263 14.51 -29.14 -12.06
CA LEU A 263 14.50 -28.18 -13.16
C LEU A 263 15.87 -27.51 -13.40
N GLU A 264 16.69 -27.31 -12.38
CA GLU A 264 18.08 -26.81 -12.53
C GLU A 264 18.98 -27.78 -13.32
N THR A 265 18.63 -29.07 -13.37
CA THR A 265 19.35 -30.07 -14.18
C THR A 265 18.91 -30.12 -15.64
N ALA A 266 17.78 -29.48 -15.98
CA ALA A 266 17.36 -29.33 -17.36
C ALA A 266 18.05 -28.10 -17.95
N ASN A 267 18.86 -28.29 -18.99
CA ASN A 267 19.49 -27.18 -19.71
C ASN A 267 18.43 -26.14 -20.11
N GLU A 268 18.51 -24.92 -19.57
CA GLU A 268 17.57 -23.82 -19.89
C GLU A 268 17.50 -23.54 -21.40
N ILE A 269 18.61 -23.82 -22.10
CA ILE A 269 18.74 -23.72 -23.56
C ILE A 269 17.86 -24.77 -24.26
N ASP A 270 17.77 -26.00 -23.75
CA ASP A 270 16.93 -27.06 -24.33
C ASP A 270 15.45 -26.75 -24.14
N LEU A 271 15.03 -26.23 -22.99
CA LEU A 271 13.61 -25.90 -22.78
C LEU A 271 13.15 -24.79 -23.73
N ALA A 272 13.96 -23.74 -23.88
CA ALA A 272 13.68 -22.61 -24.78
C ALA A 272 13.72 -23.00 -26.27
N SER A 273 14.64 -23.89 -26.68
CA SER A 273 14.70 -24.38 -28.06
C SER A 273 13.61 -25.40 -28.40
N ASN A 274 13.08 -26.12 -27.40
CA ASN A 274 12.00 -27.10 -27.57
C ASN A 274 10.59 -26.50 -27.43
N LEU A 275 10.48 -25.23 -27.06
CA LEU A 275 9.21 -24.51 -27.01
C LEU A 275 8.72 -24.22 -28.44
N SER A 276 7.71 -24.95 -28.88
CA SER A 276 7.08 -24.70 -30.18
C SER A 276 6.59 -23.24 -30.26
N THR A 277 6.64 -22.64 -31.46
CA THR A 277 6.09 -21.30 -31.71
C THR A 277 4.63 -21.19 -31.25
N PHE A 278 3.87 -22.28 -31.38
CA PHE A 278 2.49 -22.38 -30.90
C PHE A 278 2.40 -22.19 -29.37
N THR A 279 3.27 -22.84 -28.60
CA THR A 279 3.31 -22.70 -27.13
C THR A 279 3.63 -21.27 -26.72
N ILE A 280 4.58 -20.61 -27.39
CA ILE A 280 4.93 -19.21 -27.13
C ILE A 280 3.73 -18.29 -27.38
N ILE A 281 3.09 -18.42 -28.55
CA ILE A 281 1.89 -17.64 -28.89
C ILE A 281 0.79 -17.88 -27.86
N PHE A 282 0.55 -19.14 -27.46
CA PHE A 282 -0.45 -19.49 -26.47
C PHE A 282 -0.20 -18.83 -25.10
N VAL A 283 1.05 -18.86 -24.61
CA VAL A 283 1.43 -18.19 -23.36
C VAL A 283 1.22 -16.68 -23.48
N VAL A 284 1.66 -16.05 -24.57
CA VAL A 284 1.45 -14.60 -24.78
C VAL A 284 -0.04 -14.24 -24.77
N VAL A 285 -0.88 -15.02 -25.44
CA VAL A 285 -2.35 -14.82 -25.43
C VAL A 285 -2.90 -14.93 -24.02
N ILE A 286 -2.49 -15.93 -23.22
CA ILE A 286 -2.90 -16.05 -21.81
C ILE A 286 -2.53 -14.79 -21.02
N TYR A 287 -1.29 -14.30 -21.14
CA TYR A 287 -0.86 -13.10 -20.43
C TYR A 287 -1.68 -11.87 -20.83
N ILE A 288 -1.99 -11.70 -22.13
CA ILE A 288 -2.86 -10.61 -22.60
C ILE A 288 -4.26 -10.71 -21.97
N LEU A 289 -4.84 -11.91 -21.93
CA LEU A 289 -6.15 -12.15 -21.32
C LEU A 289 -6.14 -11.87 -19.81
N MET A 290 -5.07 -12.26 -19.11
CA MET A 290 -4.89 -11.98 -17.68
C MET A 290 -4.76 -10.49 -17.42
N ILE A 291 -3.95 -9.76 -18.20
CA ILE A 291 -3.81 -8.30 -18.11
C ILE A 291 -5.16 -7.62 -18.34
N TYR A 292 -5.91 -8.05 -19.36
CA TYR A 292 -7.25 -7.52 -19.64
C TYR A 292 -8.23 -7.81 -18.49
N ALA A 293 -8.18 -9.01 -17.91
CA ALA A 293 -9.01 -9.37 -16.76
C ALA A 293 -8.67 -8.52 -15.53
N VAL A 294 -7.39 -8.32 -15.22
CA VAL A 294 -6.94 -7.41 -14.16
C VAL A 294 -7.44 -5.99 -14.42
N TYR A 295 -7.27 -5.47 -15.64
CA TYR A 295 -7.79 -4.15 -16.02
C TYR A 295 -9.31 -4.05 -15.77
N LYS A 296 -10.09 -5.06 -16.18
CA LYS A 296 -11.54 -5.09 -15.98
C LYS A 296 -11.92 -5.13 -14.50
N LEU A 297 -11.20 -5.88 -13.67
CA LEU A 297 -11.41 -5.90 -12.22
C LEU A 297 -11.11 -4.52 -11.60
N LEU A 298 -9.96 -3.93 -11.94
CA LEU A 298 -9.52 -2.62 -11.44
C LEU A 298 -10.48 -1.50 -11.86
N LYS A 299 -10.91 -1.46 -13.13
CA LYS A 299 -11.85 -0.45 -13.63
C LYS A 299 -13.17 -0.47 -12.87
N ASN A 300 -13.67 -1.67 -12.57
CA ASN A 300 -14.95 -1.89 -11.90
C ASN A 300 -14.87 -1.82 -10.37
N TYR A 301 -13.73 -1.46 -9.78
CA TYR A 301 -13.65 -1.23 -8.33
C TYR A 301 -14.72 -0.22 -7.90
N PRO A 302 -15.43 -0.45 -6.79
CA PRO A 302 -16.42 0.52 -6.35
C PRO A 302 -15.65 1.79 -6.02
N ASP A 303 -16.17 2.94 -6.44
CA ASP A 303 -15.61 4.22 -6.05
C ASP A 303 -16.22 4.64 -4.73
N TYR A 304 -15.41 4.63 -3.68
CA TYR A 304 -15.77 5.16 -2.38
C TYR A 304 -15.23 6.57 -2.42
N LYS A 305 -16.11 7.55 -2.64
CA LYS A 305 -15.74 8.96 -2.50
C LYS A 305 -14.96 9.10 -1.19
N GLU A 306 -13.68 9.47 -1.27
CA GLU A 306 -12.93 9.84 -0.07
C GLU A 306 -13.66 11.05 0.50
N ASN A 307 -14.43 10.85 1.57
CA ASN A 307 -15.25 11.90 2.17
C ASN A 307 -14.41 13.06 2.76
N VAL A 308 -13.09 12.85 2.82
CA VAL A 308 -12.12 13.67 3.54
C VAL A 308 -10.83 13.67 2.73
N SER A 309 -10.60 14.72 1.93
CA SER A 309 -9.30 15.03 1.33
C SER A 309 -8.82 16.41 1.75
N VAL A 310 -7.53 16.55 2.07
CA VAL A 310 -6.96 17.85 2.46
C VAL A 310 -6.80 18.75 1.24
N VAL A 311 -7.65 19.78 1.13
CA VAL A 311 -7.58 20.82 0.08
C VAL A 311 -6.51 21.87 0.43
N SER A 312 -5.23 21.46 0.53
CA SER A 312 -4.12 22.39 0.70
C SER A 312 -2.90 21.96 -0.12
N LYS A 313 -2.15 22.94 -0.64
CA LYS A 313 -0.89 22.67 -1.34
C LYS A 313 0.19 22.28 -0.32
N MET A 314 1.11 21.42 -0.75
CA MET A 314 2.29 21.12 0.05
C MET A 314 3.24 22.31 0.12
N ASN A 315 3.87 22.51 1.28
CA ASN A 315 4.93 23.50 1.46
C ASN A 315 6.32 22.90 1.19
N ILE A 316 7.35 23.76 1.08
CA ILE A 316 8.72 23.33 0.78
C ILE A 316 9.28 22.33 1.79
N LYS A 317 9.00 22.51 3.08
CA LYS A 317 9.44 21.60 4.15
C LYS A 317 8.88 20.19 3.95
N GLU A 318 7.63 20.07 3.51
CA GLU A 318 6.99 18.79 3.23
C GLU A 318 7.65 18.05 2.07
N TYR A 319 7.98 18.76 0.97
CA TYR A 319 8.76 18.18 -0.12
C TYR A 319 10.16 17.73 0.33
N VAL A 320 10.83 18.55 1.13
CA VAL A 320 12.16 18.22 1.69
C VAL A 320 12.09 16.97 2.55
N MET A 321 11.06 16.83 3.41
CA MET A 321 10.90 15.62 4.24
C MET A 321 10.70 14.36 3.39
N ILE A 322 9.93 14.44 2.30
CA ILE A 322 9.77 13.31 1.37
C ILE A 322 11.10 12.98 0.66
N ALA A 323 11.85 13.99 0.23
CA ALA A 323 13.16 13.78 -0.37
C ALA A 323 14.14 13.13 0.62
N VAL A 324 14.12 13.53 1.89
CA VAL A 324 14.97 12.97 2.96
C VAL A 324 14.68 11.49 3.18
N ILE A 325 13.40 11.07 3.30
CA ILE A 325 13.09 9.65 3.50
C ILE A 325 13.49 8.79 2.30
N ILE A 326 13.30 9.31 1.08
CA ILE A 326 13.73 8.62 -0.14
C ILE A 326 15.25 8.50 -0.16
N PHE A 327 15.96 9.59 0.12
CA PHE A 327 17.41 9.62 0.15
C PHE A 327 17.98 8.62 1.16
N ILE A 328 17.47 8.60 2.40
CA ILE A 328 17.88 7.65 3.43
C ILE A 328 17.68 6.21 2.95
N SER A 329 16.50 5.87 2.43
CA SER A 329 16.22 4.52 1.95
C SER A 329 17.11 4.10 0.77
N LEU A 330 17.42 5.04 -0.14
CA LEU A 330 18.35 4.80 -1.25
C LEU A 330 19.79 4.62 -0.77
N VAL A 331 20.25 5.38 0.24
CA VAL A 331 21.57 5.19 0.85
C VAL A 331 21.67 3.80 1.47
N ILE A 332 20.65 3.36 2.20
CA ILE A 332 20.61 2.01 2.79
C ILE A 332 20.63 0.94 1.68
N MET A 333 19.80 1.09 0.65
CA MET A 333 19.78 0.17 -0.50
C MET A 333 21.14 0.12 -1.21
N SER A 334 21.78 1.27 -1.41
CA SER A 334 23.12 1.35 -2.04
C SER A 334 24.19 0.68 -1.18
N TYR A 335 24.09 0.82 0.14
CA TYR A 335 24.98 0.12 1.07
C TYR A 335 24.77 -1.41 0.99
N MET A 336 23.53 -1.90 0.89
CA MET A 336 23.25 -3.33 0.67
C MET A 336 23.87 -3.84 -0.63
N VAL A 337 23.76 -3.07 -1.72
CA VAL A 337 24.43 -3.39 -3.00
C VAL A 337 25.94 -3.45 -2.83
N TYR A 338 26.53 -2.45 -2.16
CA TYR A 338 27.98 -2.42 -1.90
C TYR A 338 28.45 -3.67 -1.15
N VAL A 339 27.73 -4.06 -0.10
CA VAL A 339 28.02 -5.26 0.70
C VAL A 339 27.93 -6.52 -0.17
N LEU A 340 26.90 -6.66 -1.01
CA LEU A 340 26.77 -7.81 -1.92
C LEU A 340 27.93 -7.91 -2.93
N MET A 341 28.45 -6.78 -3.41
CA MET A 341 29.55 -6.76 -4.37
C MET A 341 30.92 -7.08 -3.74
N HIS A 342 31.14 -6.63 -2.49
CA HIS A 342 32.48 -6.59 -1.88
C HIS A 342 32.66 -7.51 -0.68
N SER A 343 31.60 -8.02 -0.05
CA SER A 343 31.72 -8.89 1.12
C SER A 343 32.20 -10.29 0.71
N PRO A 344 33.37 -10.76 1.20
CA PRO A 344 33.84 -12.12 0.97
C PRO A 344 32.90 -13.17 1.59
N LEU A 345 32.21 -12.81 2.68
CA LEU A 345 31.33 -13.69 3.46
C LEU A 345 29.99 -14.00 2.80
N LEU A 346 29.64 -13.31 1.70
CA LEU A 346 28.40 -13.53 0.94
C LEU A 346 28.66 -14.24 -0.40
N LYS A 347 29.94 -14.56 -0.70
CA LYS A 347 30.38 -15.31 -1.89
C LYS A 347 30.67 -16.80 -1.57
N SER A 348 30.37 -17.22 -0.35
CA SER A 348 30.52 -18.58 0.20
C SER A 348 29.27 -18.90 1.02
#